data_AF-A0A1L3F0M2-F1
#
_entry.id   AF-A0A1L3F0M2-F1
#
_cell.length_a   1.000
_cell.length_b   1.000
_cell.length_c   1.000
_cell.angle_alpha   90.00
_cell.angle_beta   90.00
_cell.angle_gamma   90.00
#
_symmetry.space_group_name_H-M   'P 1'
#
loop_
_entity.id
_entity.type
_entity.pdbx_description
1 polymer ?
#
loop_
_entity_poly.entity_id
_entity_poly.type
_entity_poly.pdbx_seq_one_letter_code
_entity_poly.pdbx_strand_id
1 'polypeptide(L)'
;MAPYMRLRQICLVAPQLAPVVSDIAGIMGLDVCYRDGNVAKYGLENALLPVDTILLEVVAPFKGGTTAGRFIEKTGGRGGYMAIFCCNDPDERGRNANAMGVRTANVIDHAPYHGVQLHPRDCRAAFIEFNHTKGSDDILGPYPPAGPDWQKFIRKDVTQALTGVEMQSPDPQGLAEHWGKIIGVAPSGGAELKLPNATFRFVRGASEIMSALEFQVADVASVLHAAKAKGLAVAGNEFLLGGVTFRLAA
;
A
#
# COMPACT_ATOMS: atom_id res chain seq x y z
N MET A 1 5.02 24.95 -7.10
CA MET A 1 4.77 23.71 -7.87
C MET A 1 3.27 23.44 -7.87
N ALA A 2 2.74 22.80 -8.91
CA ALA A 2 1.33 22.38 -8.91
C ALA A 2 1.09 21.35 -7.77
N PRO A 3 -0.07 21.37 -7.10
CA PRO A 3 -0.47 20.31 -6.17
C PRO A 3 -0.31 18.93 -6.81
N TYR A 4 0.47 18.02 -6.20
CA TYR A 4 0.51 16.62 -6.63
C TYR A 4 0.22 15.69 -5.44
N MET A 5 -0.50 14.62 -5.75
CA MET A 5 -0.86 13.55 -4.84
C MET A 5 -0.81 12.25 -5.66
N ARG A 6 0.09 11.34 -5.30
CA ARG A 6 0.25 10.04 -5.98
C ARG A 6 0.41 8.93 -4.96
N LEU A 7 -0.12 7.75 -5.29
CA LEU A 7 0.18 6.57 -4.50
C LEU A 7 1.67 6.25 -4.67
N ARG A 8 2.40 6.10 -3.56
CA ARG A 8 3.83 5.77 -3.59
C ARG A 8 4.11 4.35 -3.12
N GLN A 9 3.42 3.91 -2.09
CA GLN A 9 3.66 2.59 -1.52
C GLN A 9 2.38 2.03 -0.89
N ILE A 10 2.21 0.72 -1.01
CA ILE A 10 1.22 -0.06 -0.27
C ILE A 10 1.97 -1.02 0.65
N CYS A 11 1.64 -0.98 1.93
CA CYS A 11 2.17 -1.89 2.92
C CYS A 11 1.12 -2.98 3.22
N LEU A 12 1.54 -4.22 3.07
CA LEU A 12 0.84 -5.40 3.55
C LEU A 12 1.48 -5.89 4.85
N VAL A 13 0.66 -6.43 5.76
CA VAL A 13 1.13 -7.08 6.98
C VAL A 13 0.82 -8.57 6.92
N ALA A 14 1.80 -9.40 7.27
CA ALA A 14 1.67 -10.84 7.33
C ALA A 14 2.22 -11.42 8.64
N PRO A 15 1.77 -12.61 9.07
CA PRO A 15 2.33 -13.28 10.25
C PRO A 15 3.81 -13.65 10.08
N GLN A 16 4.24 -13.92 8.84
CA GLN A 16 5.61 -14.31 8.48
C GLN A 16 5.99 -13.64 7.16
N LEU A 17 7.21 -13.11 7.08
CA LEU A 17 7.66 -12.36 5.91
C LEU A 17 8.02 -13.26 4.73
N ALA A 18 8.92 -14.23 4.97
CA ALA A 18 9.58 -14.98 3.90
C ALA A 18 8.62 -15.73 2.95
N PRO A 19 7.58 -16.46 3.43
CA PRO A 19 6.66 -17.16 2.54
C PRO A 19 5.89 -16.19 1.64
N VAL A 20 5.32 -15.13 2.22
CA VAL A 20 4.49 -14.16 1.48
C VAL A 20 5.32 -13.42 0.44
N VAL A 21 6.52 -12.96 0.79
CA VAL A 21 7.40 -12.26 -0.14
C VAL A 21 7.87 -13.18 -1.27
N SER A 22 8.23 -14.42 -0.96
CA SER A 22 8.64 -15.41 -1.95
C SER A 22 7.51 -15.71 -2.95
N ASP A 23 6.27 -15.83 -2.47
CA ASP A 23 5.13 -16.11 -3.33
C ASP A 23 4.74 -14.90 -4.17
N ILE A 24 4.73 -13.69 -3.60
CA ILE A 24 4.50 -12.46 -4.38
C ILE A 24 5.55 -12.34 -5.49
N ALA A 25 6.84 -12.46 -5.14
CA ALA A 25 7.93 -12.37 -6.11
C ALA A 25 7.79 -13.40 -7.23
N GLY A 26 7.55 -14.67 -6.88
CA GLY A 26 7.46 -15.77 -7.85
C GLY A 26 6.21 -15.74 -8.73
N ILE A 27 5.06 -15.33 -8.19
CA ILE A 27 3.79 -15.28 -8.93
C ILE A 27 3.71 -14.04 -9.81
N MET A 28 4.12 -12.89 -9.26
CA MET A 28 3.98 -11.58 -9.93
C MET A 28 5.22 -11.20 -10.75
N GLY A 29 6.28 -12.02 -10.73
CA GLY A 29 7.53 -11.74 -11.45
C GLY A 29 8.21 -10.47 -10.98
N LEU A 30 8.24 -10.25 -9.65
CA LEU A 30 8.81 -9.07 -9.01
C LEU A 30 10.09 -9.43 -8.25
N ASP A 31 11.01 -8.48 -8.15
CA ASP A 31 12.23 -8.64 -7.35
C ASP A 31 12.16 -7.82 -6.05
N VAL A 32 12.72 -8.37 -4.97
CA VAL A 32 12.92 -7.60 -3.74
C VAL A 32 14.04 -6.60 -3.98
N CYS A 33 13.73 -5.31 -3.88
CA CYS A 33 14.73 -4.25 -4.04
C CYS A 33 15.44 -3.90 -2.74
N TYR A 34 14.77 -4.08 -1.61
CA TYR A 34 15.31 -3.66 -0.32
C TYR A 34 14.66 -4.34 0.88
N ARG A 35 15.41 -4.38 1.98
CA ARG A 35 14.97 -4.75 3.33
C ARG A 35 15.44 -3.66 4.27
N ASP A 36 14.50 -2.88 4.78
CA ASP A 36 14.79 -1.71 5.59
C ASP A 36 14.97 -2.10 7.06
N GLY A 37 16.20 -1.98 7.56
CA GLY A 37 16.50 -2.21 8.97
C GLY A 37 15.80 -1.23 9.93
N ASN A 38 15.32 -0.08 9.44
CA ASN A 38 14.66 0.92 10.28
C ASN A 38 13.32 0.44 10.83
N VAL A 39 12.67 -0.55 10.22
CA VAL A 39 11.42 -1.11 10.75
C VAL A 39 11.63 -1.95 12.02
N ALA A 40 12.87 -2.36 12.31
CA ALA A 40 13.20 -3.17 13.48
C ALA A 40 12.91 -2.46 14.82
N LYS A 41 12.92 -1.12 14.84
CA LYS A 41 12.53 -0.33 16.03
C LYS A 41 11.06 -0.55 16.41
N TYR A 42 10.22 -0.97 15.46
CA TYR A 42 8.83 -1.34 15.67
C TYR A 42 8.64 -2.85 15.95
N GLY A 43 9.73 -3.62 16.01
CA GLY A 43 9.71 -5.07 16.14
C GLY A 43 9.27 -5.80 14.87
N LEU A 44 9.46 -5.16 13.70
CA LEU A 44 9.08 -5.66 12.39
C LEU A 44 10.30 -5.90 11.50
N GLU A 45 10.19 -6.86 10.60
CA GLU A 45 11.03 -7.02 9.43
C GLU A 45 10.20 -6.72 8.17
N ASN A 46 10.84 -6.32 7.07
CA ASN A 46 10.13 -6.00 5.83
C ASN A 46 10.87 -6.45 4.54
N ALA A 47 10.14 -6.35 3.43
CA ALA A 47 10.66 -6.43 2.08
C ALA A 47 9.91 -5.45 1.20
N LEU A 48 10.60 -4.74 0.31
CA LEU A 48 9.99 -3.90 -0.72
C LEU A 48 10.21 -4.50 -2.10
N LEU A 49 9.16 -4.51 -2.92
CA LEU A 49 9.15 -4.96 -4.30
C LEU A 49 8.57 -3.83 -5.17
N PRO A 50 9.32 -3.28 -6.13
CA PRO A 50 8.80 -2.23 -6.99
C PRO A 50 7.87 -2.80 -8.06
N VAL A 51 6.67 -2.24 -8.14
CA VAL A 51 5.67 -2.48 -9.19
C VAL A 51 5.60 -1.21 -10.03
N ASP A 52 6.41 -1.16 -11.09
CA ASP A 52 6.70 0.08 -11.80
C ASP A 52 7.15 1.20 -10.84
N THR A 53 6.32 2.21 -10.60
CA THR A 53 6.64 3.39 -9.78
C THR A 53 6.04 3.35 -8.37
N ILE A 54 5.25 2.32 -8.06
CA ILE A 54 4.66 2.06 -6.74
C ILE A 54 5.44 0.93 -6.06
N LEU A 55 5.70 1.08 -4.77
CA LEU A 55 6.37 0.05 -3.97
C LEU A 55 5.33 -0.81 -3.27
N LEU A 56 5.40 -2.13 -3.44
CA LEU A 56 4.68 -3.09 -2.61
C LEU A 56 5.60 -3.52 -1.48
N GLU A 57 5.24 -3.16 -0.25
CA GLU A 57 5.95 -3.56 0.96
C GLU A 57 5.18 -4.69 1.64
N VAL A 58 5.90 -5.68 2.16
CA VAL A 58 5.37 -6.63 3.14
C VAL A 58 6.14 -6.45 4.44
N VAL A 59 5.42 -6.29 5.54
CA VAL A 59 5.98 -6.28 6.90
C VAL A 59 5.51 -7.51 7.67
N ALA A 60 6.35 -8.02 8.57
CA ALA A 60 5.95 -9.06 9.52
C ALA A 60 6.55 -8.78 10.91
N PRO A 61 5.82 -9.08 11.99
CA PRO A 61 6.35 -8.93 13.33
C PRO A 61 7.31 -10.06 13.69
N PHE A 62 8.51 -9.73 14.16
CA PHE A 62 9.44 -10.70 14.76
C PHE A 62 9.48 -10.61 16.29
N LYS A 63 8.87 -9.57 16.87
CA LYS A 63 8.63 -9.44 18.32
C LYS A 63 7.14 -9.57 18.64
N GLY A 64 6.82 -10.13 19.80
CA GLY A 64 5.45 -10.14 20.33
C GLY A 64 4.97 -8.74 20.73
N GLY A 65 3.64 -8.54 20.76
CA GLY A 65 3.03 -7.29 21.26
C GLY A 65 3.18 -6.07 20.33
N THR A 66 3.53 -6.27 19.07
CA THR A 66 3.62 -5.18 18.08
C THR A 66 2.24 -4.70 17.64
N THR A 67 2.17 -3.47 17.12
CA THR A 67 0.92 -2.95 16.51
C THR A 67 0.49 -3.77 15.30
N ALA A 68 1.45 -4.23 14.49
CA ALA A 68 1.20 -5.13 13.36
C ALA A 68 0.63 -6.49 13.81
N GLY A 69 1.21 -7.11 14.84
CA GLY A 69 0.71 -8.39 15.38
C GLY A 69 -0.72 -8.27 15.88
N ARG A 70 -1.02 -7.24 16.69
CA ARG A 70 -2.40 -6.96 17.14
C ARG A 70 -3.36 -6.70 15.98
N PHE A 71 -2.91 -6.07 14.91
CA PHE A 71 -3.74 -5.83 13.73
C PHE A 71 -4.12 -7.15 13.06
N ILE A 72 -3.16 -8.05 12.80
CA ILE A 72 -3.41 -9.37 12.21
C ILE A 72 -4.43 -10.16 13.03
N GLU A 73 -4.23 -10.21 14.36
CA GLU A 73 -5.15 -10.90 15.27
C GLU A 73 -6.56 -10.32 15.22
N LYS A 74 -6.67 -8.99 15.29
CA LYS A 74 -7.97 -8.28 15.29
C LYS A 74 -8.73 -8.45 13.98
N THR A 75 -8.04 -8.50 12.85
CA THR A 75 -8.67 -8.58 11.52
C THR A 75 -8.88 -10.00 11.03
N GLY A 76 -8.45 -11.02 11.78
CA GLY A 76 -8.52 -12.40 11.36
C GLY A 76 -7.61 -12.71 10.16
N GLY A 77 -6.44 -12.06 10.09
CA GLY A 77 -5.46 -12.29 9.04
C GLY A 77 -5.63 -11.44 7.78
N ARG A 78 -6.40 -10.34 7.83
CA ARG A 78 -6.38 -9.35 6.73
C ARG A 78 -5.06 -8.58 6.75
N GLY A 79 -4.51 -8.34 5.56
CA GLY A 79 -3.15 -7.83 5.43
C GLY A 79 -3.04 -6.40 4.90
N GLY A 80 -4.10 -5.81 4.34
CA GLY A 80 -4.04 -4.43 3.85
C GLY A 80 -3.81 -3.45 5.00
N TYR A 81 -2.59 -2.93 5.13
CA TYR A 81 -2.12 -2.29 6.36
C TYR A 81 -2.00 -0.77 6.22
N MET A 82 -1.27 -0.28 5.21
CA MET A 82 -0.99 1.14 5.02
C MET A 82 -0.99 1.54 3.55
N ALA A 83 -1.54 2.72 3.25
CA ALA A 83 -1.35 3.42 1.98
C ALA A 83 -0.49 4.66 2.20
N ILE A 84 0.59 4.78 1.45
CA ILE A 84 1.59 5.81 1.59
C ILE A 84 1.60 6.64 0.31
N PHE A 85 1.43 7.95 0.48
CA PHE A 85 1.28 8.90 -0.62
C PHE A 85 2.45 9.85 -0.68
N CYS A 86 2.89 10.15 -1.90
CA CYS A 86 3.84 11.23 -2.13
C CYS A 86 3.07 12.51 -2.48
N CYS A 87 3.43 13.63 -1.84
CA CYS A 87 2.81 14.93 -2.05
C CYS A 87 3.81 16.07 -1.86
N ASN A 88 3.40 17.31 -2.17
CA ASN A 88 4.27 18.48 -2.03
C ASN A 88 4.66 18.78 -0.58
N ASP A 89 3.67 18.80 0.32
CA ASP A 89 3.84 19.19 1.72
C ASP A 89 3.10 18.20 2.63
N PRO A 90 3.81 17.20 3.19
CA PRO A 90 3.25 16.25 4.16
C PRO A 90 2.67 16.93 5.41
N ASP A 91 3.26 18.03 5.87
CA ASP A 91 2.79 18.74 7.07
C ASP A 91 1.49 19.48 6.79
N GLU A 92 1.33 20.06 5.60
CA GLU A 92 0.05 20.64 5.18
C GLU A 92 -1.05 19.58 5.15
N ARG A 93 -0.78 18.40 4.59
CA ARG A 93 -1.74 17.29 4.59
C ARG A 93 -2.05 16.82 6.00
N GLY A 94 -1.04 16.72 6.86
CA GLY A 94 -1.21 16.43 8.29
C GLY A 94 -2.08 17.46 9.00
N ARG A 95 -1.85 18.76 8.80
CA ARG A 95 -2.66 19.85 9.36
C ARG A 95 -4.12 19.77 8.89
N ASN A 96 -4.35 19.48 7.61
CA ASN A 96 -5.71 19.35 7.06
C ASN A 96 -6.45 18.14 7.66
N ALA A 97 -5.76 17.01 7.81
CA ALA A 97 -6.31 15.83 8.49
C ALA A 97 -6.64 16.14 9.97
N ASN A 98 -5.72 16.80 10.68
CA ASN A 98 -5.92 17.19 12.07
C ASN A 98 -7.13 18.13 12.25
N ALA A 99 -7.35 19.07 11.31
CA ALA A 99 -8.48 20.00 11.34
C ALA A 99 -9.86 19.31 11.25
N MET A 100 -9.91 18.09 10.70
CA MET A 100 -11.11 17.25 10.66
C MET A 100 -11.11 16.13 11.72
N GLY A 101 -10.22 16.20 12.72
CA GLY A 101 -10.16 15.26 13.83
C GLY A 101 -9.34 13.98 13.59
N VAL A 102 -8.60 13.90 12.48
CA VAL A 102 -7.71 12.77 12.17
C VAL A 102 -6.32 13.09 12.71
N ARG A 103 -5.94 12.47 13.82
CA ARG A 103 -4.70 12.82 14.54
C ARG A 103 -3.46 12.38 13.78
N THR A 104 -2.36 13.11 13.98
CA THR A 104 -1.02 12.66 13.61
C THR A 104 -0.48 11.67 14.64
N ALA A 105 0.04 10.54 14.21
CA ALA A 105 0.64 9.52 15.07
C ALA A 105 2.17 9.63 15.15
N ASN A 106 2.82 10.01 14.06
CA ASN A 106 4.27 10.10 13.98
C ASN A 106 4.69 11.07 12.86
N VAL A 107 5.82 11.74 13.06
CA VAL A 107 6.49 12.56 12.05
C VAL A 107 7.90 12.03 11.88
N ILE A 108 8.27 11.73 10.64
CA ILE A 108 9.58 11.23 10.25
C ILE A 108 10.33 12.39 9.61
N ASP A 109 11.21 13.03 10.37
CA ASP A 109 12.04 14.13 9.88
C ASP A 109 13.49 13.66 9.73
N HIS A 110 13.80 13.07 8.57
CA HIS A 110 15.14 12.54 8.27
C HIS A 110 15.51 12.74 6.81
N ALA A 111 16.29 13.79 6.53
CA ALA A 111 16.71 14.13 5.18
C ALA A 111 17.33 12.93 4.43
N PRO A 112 16.96 12.70 3.15
CA PRO A 112 16.11 13.55 2.32
C PRO A 112 14.59 13.30 2.47
N TYR A 113 14.16 12.41 3.37
CA TYR A 113 12.77 11.99 3.55
C TYR A 113 12.05 12.77 4.66
N HIS A 114 10.87 13.29 4.34
CA HIS A 114 9.94 13.83 5.33
C HIS A 114 8.61 13.09 5.23
N GLY A 115 8.09 12.58 6.34
CA GLY A 115 6.86 11.80 6.38
C GLY A 115 5.95 12.15 7.55
N VAL A 116 4.64 12.16 7.33
CA VAL A 116 3.60 12.36 8.34
C VAL A 116 2.66 11.16 8.32
N GLN A 117 2.69 10.38 9.40
CA GLN A 117 1.85 9.22 9.59
C GLN A 117 0.63 9.59 10.42
N LEU A 118 -0.57 9.29 9.91
CA LEU A 118 -1.82 9.55 10.60
C LEU A 118 -2.22 8.40 11.53
N HIS A 119 -3.00 8.73 12.55
CA HIS A 119 -3.44 7.77 13.54
C HIS A 119 -4.45 6.79 12.91
N PRO A 120 -4.18 5.47 12.99
CA PRO A 120 -4.92 4.49 12.20
C PRO A 120 -6.39 4.35 12.55
N ARG A 121 -6.72 4.57 13.83
CA ARG A 121 -8.12 4.59 14.30
C ARG A 121 -8.96 5.66 13.59
N ASP A 122 -8.34 6.75 13.18
CA ASP A 122 -9.03 7.91 12.63
C ASP A 122 -9.00 7.87 11.09
N CYS A 123 -8.08 7.12 10.47
CA CYS A 123 -7.98 6.97 9.02
C CYS A 123 -9.09 6.10 8.43
N ARG A 124 -9.56 5.09 9.19
CA ARG A 124 -10.47 4.01 8.74
C ARG A 124 -9.86 3.15 7.62
N ALA A 125 -10.25 1.87 7.56
CA ALA A 125 -9.81 0.87 6.58
C ALA A 125 -8.30 0.53 6.49
N ALA A 126 -7.41 1.53 6.43
CA ALA A 126 -5.96 1.38 6.41
C ALA A 126 -5.26 2.61 7.02
N PHE A 127 -3.98 2.45 7.38
CA PHE A 127 -3.13 3.54 7.81
C PHE A 127 -2.84 4.46 6.62
N ILE A 128 -2.66 5.76 6.88
CA ILE A 128 -2.28 6.74 5.86
C ILE A 128 -0.97 7.40 6.27
N GLU A 129 -0.04 7.48 5.33
CA GLU A 129 1.15 8.31 5.43
C GLU A 129 1.24 9.26 4.24
N PHE A 130 1.63 10.50 4.49
CA PHE A 130 2.06 11.44 3.46
C PHE A 130 3.56 11.61 3.55
N ASN A 131 4.25 11.63 2.42
CA ASN A 131 5.68 11.92 2.39
C ASN A 131 6.08 12.82 1.23
N HIS A 132 7.25 13.43 1.40
CA HIS A 132 8.00 14.11 0.38
C HIS A 132 9.47 13.75 0.55
N THR A 133 10.12 13.34 -0.53
CA THR A 133 11.58 13.13 -0.54
C THR A 133 12.23 14.19 -1.40
N LYS A 134 13.20 14.94 -0.86
CA LYS A 134 13.96 15.92 -1.63
C LYS A 134 14.64 15.24 -2.83
N GLY A 135 14.34 15.74 -4.04
CA GLY A 135 14.85 15.16 -5.29
C GLY A 135 13.96 14.08 -5.91
N SER A 136 12.79 13.78 -5.31
CA SER A 136 11.79 12.82 -5.84
C SER A 136 10.71 13.47 -6.72
N ASP A 137 10.97 14.69 -7.22
CA ASP A 137 10.15 15.31 -8.26
C ASP A 137 10.16 14.46 -9.54
N ASP A 138 11.29 13.78 -9.80
CA ASP A 138 11.34 12.61 -10.66
C ASP A 138 10.66 11.42 -9.97
N ILE A 139 9.71 10.79 -10.64
CA ILE A 139 8.99 9.61 -10.13
C ILE A 139 9.91 8.40 -9.86
N LEU A 140 11.05 8.34 -10.56
CA LEU A 140 12.11 7.36 -10.36
C LEU A 140 13.24 7.85 -9.45
N GLY A 141 13.06 9.03 -8.85
CA GLY A 141 14.03 9.64 -7.94
C GLY A 141 14.24 8.86 -6.64
N PRO A 142 15.10 9.39 -5.75
CA PRO A 142 15.42 8.78 -4.48
C PRO A 142 14.18 8.53 -3.64
N TYR A 143 14.13 7.38 -2.98
CA TYR A 143 13.10 7.05 -2.02
C TYR A 143 13.70 6.16 -0.93
N PRO A 144 14.20 6.75 0.17
CA PRO A 144 14.95 6.04 1.21
C PRO A 144 14.30 4.74 1.72
N PRO A 145 12.97 4.65 1.89
CA PRO A 145 12.35 3.38 2.31
C PRO A 145 12.60 2.20 1.36
N ALA A 146 12.83 2.44 0.06
CA ALA A 146 13.11 1.41 -0.93
C ALA A 146 14.60 1.20 -1.21
N GLY A 147 15.49 1.89 -0.48
CA GLY A 147 16.93 1.84 -0.70
C GLY A 147 17.40 2.68 -1.91
N PRO A 148 18.73 2.75 -2.13
CA PRO A 148 19.34 3.72 -3.06
C PRO A 148 19.12 3.40 -4.54
N ASP A 149 18.83 2.15 -4.88
CA ASP A 149 18.89 1.61 -6.25
C ASP A 149 17.60 0.88 -6.67
N TRP A 150 16.47 1.17 -6.00
CA TRP A 150 15.21 0.44 -6.17
C TRP A 150 14.74 0.34 -7.62
N GLN A 151 14.99 1.38 -8.41
CA GLN A 151 14.66 1.45 -9.84
C GLN A 151 15.31 0.34 -10.68
N LYS A 152 16.48 -0.19 -10.26
CA LYS A 152 17.17 -1.30 -10.95
C LYS A 152 16.45 -2.65 -10.80
N PHE A 153 15.54 -2.74 -9.83
CA PHE A 153 14.77 -3.94 -9.51
C PHE A 153 13.37 -3.93 -10.13
N ILE A 154 13.01 -2.86 -10.86
CA ILE A 154 11.75 -2.84 -11.62
C ILE A 154 11.81 -3.94 -12.69
N ARG A 155 10.79 -4.80 -12.69
CA ARG A 155 10.53 -5.82 -13.71
C ARG A 155 9.17 -5.53 -14.33
N LYS A 156 9.05 -5.75 -15.64
CA LYS A 156 7.81 -5.48 -16.40
C LYS A 156 7.37 -6.66 -17.27
N ASP A 157 8.09 -7.78 -17.23
CA ASP A 157 7.81 -8.96 -18.04
C ASP A 157 6.51 -9.65 -17.65
N VAL A 158 6.17 -9.63 -16.35
CA VAL A 158 4.95 -10.23 -15.79
C VAL A 158 3.98 -9.16 -15.32
N THR A 159 4.34 -8.39 -14.29
CA THR A 159 3.50 -7.32 -13.73
C THR A 159 3.94 -5.97 -14.28
N GLN A 160 3.01 -5.21 -14.83
CA GLN A 160 3.28 -3.94 -15.49
C GLN A 160 2.95 -2.73 -14.61
N ALA A 161 1.90 -2.82 -13.77
CA ALA A 161 1.49 -1.73 -12.87
C ALA A 161 0.58 -2.22 -11.74
N LEU A 162 0.59 -1.52 -10.60
CA LEU A 162 -0.49 -1.56 -9.60
C LEU A 162 -1.44 -0.41 -9.90
N THR A 163 -2.66 -0.71 -10.34
CA THR A 163 -3.59 0.27 -10.92
C THR A 163 -4.75 0.62 -10.00
N GLY A 164 -5.02 -0.20 -8.99
CA GLY A 164 -6.15 0.02 -8.10
C GLY A 164 -5.99 -0.57 -6.70
N VAL A 165 -6.75 0.01 -5.78
CA VAL A 165 -6.86 -0.42 -4.38
C VAL A 165 -8.34 -0.47 -4.04
N GLU A 166 -8.83 -1.62 -3.56
CA GLU A 166 -10.20 -1.77 -3.10
C GLU A 166 -10.27 -1.59 -1.58
N MET A 167 -11.20 -0.74 -1.15
CA MET A 167 -11.53 -0.48 0.24
C MET A 167 -12.97 -0.94 0.50
N GLN A 168 -13.14 -1.91 1.39
CA GLN A 168 -14.46 -2.34 1.83
C GLN A 168 -14.96 -1.46 2.97
N SER A 169 -16.27 -1.21 3.02
CA SER A 169 -16.94 -0.60 4.17
C SER A 169 -18.44 -0.92 4.18
N PRO A 170 -19.08 -0.97 5.36
CA PRO A 170 -20.53 -0.88 5.46
C PRO A 170 -21.09 0.43 4.89
N ASP A 171 -20.28 1.50 4.83
CA ASP A 171 -20.63 2.78 4.25
C ASP A 171 -19.54 3.23 3.25
N PRO A 172 -19.59 2.76 1.99
CA PRO A 172 -18.56 3.05 0.99
C PRO A 172 -18.46 4.53 0.63
N GLN A 173 -19.60 5.23 0.54
CA GLN A 173 -19.63 6.65 0.19
C GLN A 173 -19.03 7.48 1.32
N GLY A 174 -19.43 7.24 2.57
CA GLY A 174 -18.85 7.95 3.71
C GLY A 174 -17.38 7.60 3.94
N LEU A 175 -16.90 6.41 3.57
CA LEU A 175 -15.47 6.09 3.57
C LEU A 175 -14.72 6.83 2.46
N ALA A 176 -15.27 6.88 1.25
CA ALA A 176 -14.70 7.60 0.11
C ALA A 176 -14.60 9.10 0.39
N GLU A 177 -15.64 9.71 0.96
CA GLU A 177 -15.63 11.12 1.37
C GLU A 177 -14.59 11.41 2.46
N HIS A 178 -14.47 10.51 3.45
CA HIS A 178 -13.49 10.65 4.52
C HIS A 178 -12.06 10.58 4.00
N TRP A 179 -11.74 9.56 3.20
CA TRP A 179 -10.44 9.42 2.56
C TRP A 179 -10.17 10.59 1.61
N GLY A 180 -11.17 11.00 0.82
CA GLY A 180 -11.07 12.11 -0.10
C GLY A 180 -10.71 13.44 0.58
N LYS A 181 -11.30 13.72 1.75
CA LYS A 181 -10.95 14.89 2.58
C LYS A 181 -9.53 14.81 3.11
N ILE A 182 -9.10 13.64 3.61
CA ILE A 182 -7.74 13.41 4.12
C ILE A 182 -6.70 13.63 3.01
N ILE A 183 -6.86 12.98 1.86
CA ILE A 183 -5.89 13.03 0.76
C ILE A 183 -6.04 14.29 -0.11
N GLY A 184 -7.13 15.03 0.00
CA GLY A 184 -7.40 16.22 -0.80
C GLY A 184 -7.85 15.91 -2.24
N VAL A 185 -8.53 14.79 -2.46
CA VAL A 185 -9.06 14.36 -3.77
C VAL A 185 -10.55 14.12 -3.62
N ALA A 186 -11.37 14.77 -4.43
CA ALA A 186 -12.82 14.58 -4.37
C ALA A 186 -13.23 13.20 -4.92
N PRO A 187 -14.19 12.50 -4.29
CA PRO A 187 -14.76 11.29 -4.86
C PRO A 187 -15.40 11.53 -6.23
N SER A 188 -15.03 10.70 -7.20
CA SER A 188 -15.70 10.56 -8.49
C SER A 188 -16.80 9.51 -8.37
N GLY A 189 -17.99 9.78 -8.91
CA GLY A 189 -19.11 8.82 -8.88
C GLY A 189 -19.54 8.39 -7.47
N GLY A 190 -19.16 9.14 -6.43
CA GLY A 190 -19.50 8.88 -5.03
C GLY A 190 -18.66 7.81 -4.32
N ALA A 191 -17.86 7.01 -5.03
CA ALA A 191 -17.18 5.86 -4.43
C ALA A 191 -15.79 5.55 -5.03
N GLU A 192 -15.20 6.49 -5.76
CA GLU A 192 -13.84 6.34 -6.30
C GLU A 192 -12.97 7.56 -6.00
N LEU A 193 -11.72 7.36 -5.59
CA LEU A 193 -10.70 8.40 -5.55
C LEU A 193 -9.69 8.13 -6.66
N LYS A 194 -9.62 9.04 -7.63
CA LYS A 194 -8.75 8.92 -8.80
C LYS A 194 -7.47 9.69 -8.58
N LEU A 195 -6.36 8.97 -8.45
CA LEU A 195 -5.01 9.53 -8.45
C LEU A 195 -4.41 9.42 -9.87
N PRO A 196 -3.34 10.17 -10.17
CA PRO A 196 -2.69 10.09 -11.48
C PRO A 196 -2.19 8.68 -11.85
N ASN A 197 -1.89 7.82 -10.86
CA ASN A 197 -1.28 6.51 -11.06
C ASN A 197 -2.07 5.32 -10.47
N ALA A 198 -3.16 5.55 -9.76
CA ALA A 198 -3.99 4.48 -9.19
C ALA A 198 -5.41 4.97 -8.87
N THR A 199 -6.38 4.05 -8.82
CA THR A 199 -7.75 4.34 -8.37
C THR A 199 -8.07 3.60 -7.08
N PHE A 200 -8.51 4.33 -6.05
CA PHE A 200 -9.10 3.71 -4.87
C PHE A 200 -10.60 3.54 -5.10
N ARG A 201 -11.11 2.31 -5.02
CA ARG A 201 -12.54 2.01 -5.13
C ARG A 201 -13.10 1.60 -3.78
N PHE A 202 -14.18 2.24 -3.39
CA PHE A 202 -14.84 2.01 -2.12
C PHE A 202 -16.08 1.16 -2.39
N VAL A 203 -16.11 -0.05 -1.85
CA VAL A 203 -17.16 -1.04 -2.13
C VAL A 203 -17.87 -1.49 -0.86
N ARG A 204 -19.11 -1.95 -1.00
CA ARG A 204 -19.89 -2.45 0.15
C ARG A 204 -19.24 -3.71 0.70
N GLY A 205 -18.96 -3.71 2.00
CA GLY A 205 -18.44 -4.86 2.74
C GLY A 205 -18.92 -4.87 4.18
N ALA A 206 -18.58 -5.94 4.91
CA ALA A 206 -18.97 -6.08 6.32
C ALA A 206 -18.08 -5.26 7.27
N SER A 207 -16.86 -4.93 6.84
CA SER A 207 -15.84 -4.27 7.65
C SER A 207 -15.09 -3.22 6.85
N GLU A 208 -14.52 -2.24 7.55
CA GLU A 208 -13.62 -1.27 6.96
C GLU A 208 -12.21 -1.85 6.83
N ILE A 209 -11.82 -2.26 5.62
CA ILE A 209 -10.51 -2.86 5.32
C ILE A 209 -10.04 -2.50 3.91
N MET A 210 -8.73 -2.44 3.70
CA MET A 210 -8.15 -2.59 2.37
C MET A 210 -8.22 -4.07 1.96
N SER A 211 -9.12 -4.39 1.03
CA SER A 211 -9.52 -5.76 0.71
C SER A 211 -8.81 -6.33 -0.51
N ALA A 212 -8.51 -5.50 -1.51
CA ALA A 212 -7.91 -5.97 -2.75
C ALA A 212 -6.92 -4.95 -3.36
N LEU A 213 -6.00 -5.47 -4.16
CA LEU A 213 -5.07 -4.73 -4.98
C LEU A 213 -5.25 -5.19 -6.44
N GLU A 214 -5.27 -4.24 -7.36
CA GLU A 214 -5.43 -4.50 -8.79
C GLU A 214 -4.13 -4.29 -9.54
N PHE A 215 -3.80 -5.26 -10.37
CA PHE A 215 -2.56 -5.30 -11.12
C PHE A 215 -2.84 -5.46 -12.61
N GLN A 216 -2.17 -4.62 -13.40
CA GLN A 216 -1.98 -4.85 -14.82
C GLN A 216 -0.86 -5.88 -14.99
N VAL A 217 -1.14 -6.97 -15.70
CA VAL A 217 -0.17 -8.03 -16.00
C VAL A 217 -0.16 -8.34 -17.50
N ALA A 218 0.98 -8.80 -18.01
CA ALA A 218 1.12 -9.12 -19.43
C ALA A 218 0.25 -10.33 -19.87
N ASP A 219 0.06 -11.29 -18.96
CA ASP A 219 -0.77 -12.48 -19.18
C ASP A 219 -1.42 -12.95 -17.88
N VAL A 220 -2.72 -12.69 -17.76
CA VAL A 220 -3.53 -13.10 -16.61
C VAL A 220 -3.51 -14.61 -16.39
N ALA A 221 -3.61 -15.41 -17.46
CA ALA A 221 -3.68 -16.86 -17.33
C ALA A 221 -2.38 -17.45 -16.78
N SER A 222 -1.23 -16.92 -17.23
CA SER A 222 0.08 -17.33 -16.73
C SER A 222 0.27 -17.02 -15.24
N VAL A 223 -0.13 -15.83 -14.79
CA VAL A 223 -0.06 -15.45 -13.35
C VAL A 223 -0.98 -16.33 -12.50
N LEU A 224 -2.20 -16.59 -12.94
CA LEU A 224 -3.12 -17.49 -12.25
C LEU A 224 -2.60 -18.93 -12.19
N HIS A 225 -1.92 -19.39 -13.25
CA HIS A 225 -1.27 -20.70 -13.24
C HIS A 225 -0.15 -20.76 -12.20
N ALA A 226 0.70 -19.73 -12.12
CA ALA A 226 1.75 -19.63 -11.10
C ALA A 226 1.16 -19.61 -9.68
N ALA A 227 0.06 -18.88 -9.46
CA ALA A 227 -0.65 -18.85 -8.18
C ALA A 227 -1.18 -20.25 -7.77
N LYS A 228 -1.80 -20.98 -8.70
CA LYS A 228 -2.24 -22.37 -8.47
C LYS A 228 -1.07 -23.31 -8.16
N ALA A 229 0.06 -23.16 -8.86
CA ALA A 229 1.26 -23.97 -8.63
C ALA A 229 1.85 -23.75 -7.23
N LYS A 230 1.59 -22.59 -6.61
CA LYS A 230 1.90 -22.27 -5.21
C LYS A 230 0.81 -22.73 -4.21
N GLY A 231 -0.22 -23.42 -4.67
CA GLY A 231 -1.31 -23.93 -3.84
C GLY A 231 -2.39 -22.89 -3.49
N LEU A 232 -2.38 -21.71 -4.14
CA LEU A 232 -3.41 -20.71 -3.91
C LEU A 232 -4.69 -21.06 -4.66
N ALA A 233 -5.83 -20.89 -3.98
CA ALA A 233 -7.13 -20.91 -4.63
C ALA A 233 -7.28 -19.68 -5.53
N VAL A 234 -7.81 -19.88 -6.74
CA VAL A 234 -8.13 -18.79 -7.66
C VAL A 234 -9.61 -18.81 -8.00
N ALA A 235 -10.19 -17.62 -8.18
CA ALA A 235 -11.56 -17.45 -8.63
C ALA A 235 -11.59 -16.33 -9.68
N GLY A 236 -12.07 -16.62 -10.89
CA GLY A 236 -11.99 -15.65 -12.00
C GLY A 236 -10.54 -15.20 -12.23
N ASN A 237 -10.32 -13.89 -12.18
CA ASN A 237 -9.00 -13.26 -12.36
C ASN A 237 -8.36 -12.83 -11.04
N GLU A 238 -8.68 -13.50 -9.94
CA GLU A 238 -8.18 -13.13 -8.61
C GLU A 238 -7.78 -14.33 -7.74
N PHE A 239 -6.88 -14.05 -6.79
CA PHE A 239 -6.41 -14.99 -5.78
C PHE A 239 -6.07 -14.26 -4.47
N LEU A 240 -6.12 -14.94 -3.33
CA LEU A 240 -5.78 -14.36 -2.02
C LEU A 240 -4.30 -14.61 -1.70
N LEU A 241 -3.56 -13.55 -1.36
CA LEU A 241 -2.18 -13.65 -0.90
C LEU A 241 -1.87 -12.48 0.04
N GLY A 242 -1.08 -12.72 1.08
CA GLY A 242 -0.74 -11.67 2.06
C GLY A 242 -1.95 -11.01 2.73
N GLY A 243 -3.06 -11.74 2.89
CA GLY A 243 -4.28 -11.24 3.54
C GLY A 243 -5.11 -10.25 2.71
N VAL A 244 -4.83 -10.08 1.42
CA VAL A 244 -5.60 -9.27 0.46
C VAL A 244 -5.85 -10.04 -0.83
N THR A 245 -6.89 -9.66 -1.57
CA THR A 245 -7.16 -10.22 -2.89
C THR A 245 -6.25 -9.52 -3.91
N PHE A 246 -5.47 -10.30 -4.66
CA PHE A 246 -4.79 -9.84 -5.87
C PHE A 246 -5.73 -10.05 -7.05
N ARG A 247 -6.10 -8.96 -7.73
CA ARG A 247 -6.96 -8.99 -8.92
C ARG A 247 -6.17 -8.57 -10.15
N LEU A 248 -6.34 -9.30 -11.24
CA LEU A 248 -5.52 -9.18 -12.43
C LEU A 248 -6.33 -8.64 -13.62
N ALA A 249 -5.71 -7.73 -14.36
CA ALA A 249 -6.18 -7.22 -15.64
C ALA A 249 -5.07 -7.34 -16.69
N ALA A 250 -5.47 -7.52 -17.95
CA ALA A 250 -4.58 -7.65 -19.12
C ALA A 250 -4.51 -6.36 -19.92
#